data_AF-A0A060TDV7-F1
#
_entry.id   AF-A0A060TDV7-F1
#
_cell.length_a   1.000
_cell.length_b   1.000
_cell.length_c   1.000
_cell.angle_alpha   90.00
_cell.angle_beta   90.00
_cell.angle_gamma   90.00
#
_symmetry.space_group_name_H-M   'P 1'
#
loop_
_entity.id
_entity.type
_entity.pdbx_description
1 polymer ?
#
loop_
_entity_poly.entity_id
_entity_poly.type
_entity_poly.pdbx_seq_one_letter_code
_entity_poly.pdbx_strand_id
1 'polypeptide(L)'
;MSSFEDVVVSLTPGNGKDNENELSLGQIIPRITLERGSFANVTEQSLLEEIAAEHRSKEQAEGDEMEVDQGSEQGAQVKQEPEKEGTEEPEVQEQQEQDFDKARAELVRLVGVAQNESALSLDFVSLLLSSLRPAAGTTSMSPHLKQHVPPGSLGADSLWTGPREEDNRVGAGWKLQSLSRASDLLNNAASRLKDEIGKERTYWQAIRETVRGGEVLFKIRKGDVRGLGIKYGFGDSGSEYRDRGIAMISRRPRDGKMTFKFDMAKRRHVVRVSLYNVDTSTGERALVGRSSCRRLLLEETSVREEIKNARTLIFEEELFYEIVQEAQRLASYKVNVTDGKVVINLYDEQIEIERVDPTELLEQGEQDEDVSLRAELISSALHVLLCYAHRRNLQRRRQIPAPMNSKVKPTPASIYLLRPIIAHLQHDKVITRTSRLLDMLVQGYDDAKVQLDRYSDRKDGDTTSYLGRLLYPPLSTYTIHAKDVTMTIDTGTPLQSYNPLYNVKAKRGEDTISSTGLYELTELEDWVSWILKGTN
;
A
#
# COMPACT_ATOMS: atom_id res chain seq x y z
N MET A 1 57.01 -34.53 55.07
CA MET A 1 56.73 -35.78 54.33
C MET A 1 55.63 -35.48 53.32
N SER A 2 55.81 -35.99 52.09
CA SER A 2 55.02 -35.74 50.87
C SER A 2 55.49 -34.58 49.96
N SER A 3 56.61 -34.86 49.31
CA SER A 3 57.06 -34.49 47.95
C SER A 3 56.41 -33.32 47.19
N PHE A 4 57.26 -32.34 46.89
CA PHE A 4 57.23 -31.55 45.66
C PHE A 4 57.51 -32.50 44.47
N GLU A 5 56.57 -32.67 43.57
CA GLU A 5 56.80 -33.28 42.25
C GLU A 5 56.96 -32.19 41.20
N ASP A 6 57.99 -32.37 40.37
CA ASP A 6 58.51 -31.45 39.38
C ASP A 6 57.50 -31.10 38.28
N VAL A 7 57.25 -29.79 38.08
CA VAL A 7 56.65 -29.29 36.84
C VAL A 7 57.75 -29.31 35.77
N VAL A 8 57.76 -30.35 34.94
CA VAL A 8 58.64 -30.45 33.78
C VAL A 8 58.05 -29.60 32.64
N VAL A 9 58.59 -28.40 32.45
CA VAL A 9 58.37 -27.61 31.23
C VAL A 9 59.35 -28.11 30.16
N SER A 10 58.89 -28.97 29.25
CA SER A 10 59.68 -29.36 28.07
C SER A 10 59.53 -28.32 26.95
N LEU A 11 60.66 -27.84 26.42
CA LEU A 11 60.75 -26.89 25.29
C LEU A 11 60.73 -27.56 23.90
N THR A 12 60.29 -28.82 23.79
CA THR A 12 59.93 -29.43 22.50
C THR A 12 58.50 -29.05 22.17
N PRO A 13 58.16 -28.69 20.90
CA PRO A 13 56.76 -28.48 20.54
C PRO A 13 56.05 -29.81 20.74
N GLY A 14 55.34 -29.92 21.87
CA GLY A 14 54.42 -31.02 22.08
C GLY A 14 53.45 -30.95 20.93
N ASN A 15 53.35 -32.05 20.19
CA ASN A 15 52.34 -32.22 19.15
C ASN A 15 50.98 -32.38 19.86
N GLY A 16 50.53 -31.30 20.51
CA GLY A 16 49.14 -31.08 20.85
C GLY A 16 48.46 -30.96 19.50
N LYS A 17 47.81 -32.05 19.08
CA LYS A 17 46.74 -31.91 18.12
C LYS A 17 45.73 -31.02 18.83
N ASP A 18 45.79 -29.73 18.57
CA ASP A 18 44.72 -28.82 18.93
C ASP A 18 43.47 -29.46 18.33
N ASN A 19 42.55 -29.91 19.19
CA ASN A 19 41.30 -30.49 18.77
C ASN A 19 40.48 -29.37 18.09
N GLU A 20 40.75 -29.09 16.82
CA GLU A 20 39.98 -28.11 16.01
C GLU A 20 38.49 -28.46 15.97
N ASN A 21 38.14 -29.72 16.29
CA ASN A 21 36.78 -30.23 16.40
C ASN A 21 36.10 -29.99 17.78
N GLU A 22 36.75 -29.34 18.74
CA GLU A 22 36.17 -29.02 20.06
C GLU A 22 35.97 -27.51 20.29
N LEU A 23 35.92 -26.70 19.23
CA LEU A 23 35.43 -25.33 19.36
C LEU A 23 33.98 -25.37 19.85
N SER A 24 33.72 -24.73 20.99
CA SER A 24 32.36 -24.67 21.53
C SER A 24 31.46 -23.93 20.55
N LEU A 25 30.20 -24.35 20.42
CA LEU A 25 29.21 -23.68 19.57
C LEU A 25 29.15 -22.17 19.84
N GLY A 26 29.37 -21.74 21.08
CA GLY A 26 29.44 -20.32 21.46
C GLY A 26 30.63 -19.54 20.88
N GLN A 27 31.68 -20.21 20.41
CA GLN A 27 32.83 -19.63 19.71
C GLN A 27 32.70 -19.73 18.18
N ILE A 28 32.10 -20.82 17.69
CA ILE A 28 31.85 -21.05 16.27
C ILE A 28 30.84 -20.04 15.73
N ILE A 29 29.73 -19.82 16.44
CA ILE A 29 28.66 -18.93 15.99
C ILE A 29 29.17 -17.50 15.73
N PRO A 30 29.87 -16.82 16.66
CA PRO A 30 30.42 -15.49 16.40
C PRO A 30 31.39 -15.44 15.23
N ARG A 31 32.22 -16.49 15.06
CA ARG A 31 33.18 -16.58 13.96
C ARG A 31 32.48 -16.66 12.62
N ILE A 32 31.47 -17.54 12.50
CA ILE A 32 30.66 -17.65 11.28
C ILE A 32 29.91 -16.34 11.01
N THR A 33 29.38 -15.67 12.03
CA THR A 33 28.72 -14.37 11.81
C THR A 33 29.67 -13.27 11.34
N LEU A 34 30.94 -13.33 11.75
CA LEU A 34 31.95 -12.35 11.33
C LEU A 34 32.44 -12.64 9.90
N GLU A 35 32.64 -13.93 9.57
CA GLU A 35 33.12 -14.37 8.26
C GLU A 35 32.02 -14.31 7.18
N ARG A 36 30.78 -14.69 7.49
CA ARG A 36 29.68 -14.87 6.51
C ARG A 36 28.49 -13.94 6.74
N GLY A 37 28.49 -13.13 7.79
CA GLY A 37 27.37 -12.24 8.13
C GLY A 37 26.17 -13.00 8.69
N SER A 38 24.99 -12.80 8.10
CA SER A 38 23.75 -13.44 8.57
C SER A 38 23.69 -14.93 8.21
N PHE A 39 23.34 -15.78 9.17
CA PHE A 39 23.11 -17.22 8.94
C PHE A 39 22.00 -17.50 7.93
N ALA A 40 21.08 -16.56 7.70
CA ALA A 40 20.00 -16.73 6.74
C ALA A 40 20.50 -16.88 5.29
N ASN A 41 21.67 -16.32 4.98
CA ASN A 41 22.24 -16.36 3.65
C ASN A 41 23.13 -17.59 3.43
N VAL A 42 23.42 -18.36 4.49
CA VAL A 42 24.24 -19.57 4.44
C VAL A 42 23.37 -20.76 4.05
N THR A 43 23.31 -21.06 2.76
CA THR A 43 22.61 -22.25 2.23
C THR A 43 23.59 -23.40 1.99
N GLU A 44 23.12 -24.64 2.12
CA GLU A 44 23.93 -25.84 1.87
C GLU A 44 24.51 -25.87 0.45
N GLN A 45 23.74 -25.40 -0.54
CA GLN A 45 24.17 -25.33 -1.93
C GLN A 45 25.35 -24.36 -2.12
N SER A 46 25.28 -23.16 -1.53
CA SER A 46 26.37 -22.18 -1.58
C SER A 46 27.65 -22.70 -0.89
N LEU A 47 27.51 -23.43 0.22
CA LEU A 47 28.64 -24.05 0.92
C LEU A 47 29.30 -25.15 0.10
N LEU A 48 28.52 -26.01 -0.55
CA LEU A 48 29.03 -27.08 -1.41
C LEU A 48 29.79 -26.53 -2.62
N GLU A 49 29.29 -25.45 -3.21
CA GLU A 49 29.96 -24.76 -4.32
C GLU A 49 31.30 -24.15 -3.90
N GLU A 50 31.37 -23.54 -2.71
CA GLU A 50 32.58 -22.98 -2.13
C GLU A 50 33.62 -24.06 -1.79
N ILE A 51 33.19 -25.15 -1.15
CA ILE A 51 34.05 -26.31 -0.86
C ILE A 51 34.61 -26.89 -2.16
N ALA A 52 33.79 -27.03 -3.20
CA ALA A 52 34.24 -27.50 -4.51
C ALA A 52 35.23 -26.50 -5.18
N ALA A 53 35.08 -25.19 -4.97
CA ALA A 53 36.03 -24.20 -5.43
C ALA A 53 37.37 -24.30 -4.69
N GLU A 54 37.35 -24.48 -3.37
CA GLU A 54 38.57 -24.68 -2.57
C GLU A 54 39.30 -25.97 -2.94
N HIS A 55 38.59 -27.08 -3.15
CA HIS A 55 39.21 -28.33 -3.58
C HIS A 55 39.90 -28.19 -4.95
N ARG A 56 39.27 -27.50 -5.90
CA ARG A 56 39.89 -27.19 -7.20
C ARG A 56 41.16 -26.33 -7.06
N SER A 57 41.18 -25.39 -6.11
CA SER A 57 42.35 -24.55 -5.85
C SER A 57 43.51 -25.32 -5.17
N LYS A 58 43.20 -26.31 -4.31
CA LYS A 58 44.20 -27.15 -3.64
C LYS A 58 44.81 -28.19 -4.58
N GLU A 59 43.99 -28.78 -5.46
CA GLU A 59 44.47 -29.71 -6.51
C GLU A 59 45.39 -29.02 -7.53
N GLN A 60 45.20 -27.72 -7.79
CA GLN A 60 46.12 -26.93 -8.62
C GLN A 60 47.42 -26.54 -7.91
N ALA A 61 47.45 -26.49 -6.58
CA ALA A 61 48.63 -26.11 -5.80
C ALA A 61 49.57 -27.30 -5.48
N GLU A 62 49.05 -28.54 -5.40
CA GLU A 62 49.88 -29.75 -5.18
C GLU A 62 50.46 -30.34 -6.48
N GLY A 63 50.17 -29.73 -7.64
CA GLY A 63 50.56 -30.23 -8.96
C GLY A 63 51.76 -29.55 -9.63
N ASP A 64 52.42 -28.56 -9.01
CA ASP A 64 53.48 -27.80 -9.69
C ASP A 64 54.69 -27.50 -8.78
N GLU A 65 55.55 -28.51 -8.60
CA GLU A 65 56.96 -28.35 -8.21
C GLU A 65 57.87 -29.19 -9.14
N MET A 66 58.26 -28.65 -10.31
CA MET A 66 59.68 -28.56 -10.76
C MET A 66 59.85 -28.02 -12.21
N GLU A 67 60.72 -27.00 -12.29
CA GLU A 67 61.59 -26.52 -13.38
C GLU A 67 61.17 -25.38 -14.36
N VAL A 68 61.58 -24.17 -13.95
CA VAL A 68 62.31 -23.05 -14.63
C VAL A 68 62.26 -22.92 -16.17
N ASP A 69 61.73 -21.81 -16.70
CA ASP A 69 62.47 -20.58 -17.10
C ASP A 69 61.82 -19.81 -18.28
N GLN A 70 61.90 -18.48 -18.16
CA GLN A 70 61.82 -17.44 -19.20
C GLN A 70 60.53 -17.21 -20.02
N GLY A 71 59.90 -16.06 -19.76
CA GLY A 71 59.59 -15.10 -20.83
C GLY A 71 58.21 -14.46 -20.83
N SER A 72 58.23 -13.12 -20.82
CA SER A 72 57.21 -12.16 -21.30
C SER A 72 56.15 -11.64 -20.30
N GLU A 73 56.35 -10.36 -20.01
CA GLU A 73 55.40 -9.38 -19.50
C GLU A 73 54.16 -9.26 -20.41
N GLN A 74 52.97 -9.08 -19.81
CA GLN A 74 52.00 -8.00 -20.08
C GLN A 74 50.54 -8.41 -19.77
N GLY A 75 49.98 -7.79 -18.73
CA GLY A 75 48.67 -7.12 -18.77
C GLY A 75 47.39 -7.93 -18.95
N ALA A 76 46.68 -8.17 -17.83
CA ALA A 76 45.21 -8.07 -17.80
C ALA A 76 44.73 -7.76 -16.38
N GLN A 77 44.45 -6.48 -16.13
CA GLN A 77 43.61 -6.03 -15.02
C GLN A 77 42.19 -6.57 -15.23
N VAL A 78 41.68 -7.38 -14.32
CA VAL A 78 40.23 -7.56 -14.14
C VAL A 78 39.86 -6.96 -12.79
N LYS A 79 39.25 -5.77 -12.87
CA LYS A 79 38.54 -5.11 -11.79
C LYS A 79 37.39 -6.03 -11.35
N GLN A 80 37.38 -6.42 -10.09
CA GLN A 80 36.15 -6.89 -9.45
C GLN A 80 35.39 -5.65 -8.96
N GLU A 81 34.30 -5.33 -9.64
CA GLU A 81 33.23 -4.48 -9.13
C GLU A 81 32.46 -5.27 -8.06
N PRO A 82 32.08 -4.66 -6.92
CA PRO A 82 31.14 -5.29 -6.00
C PRO A 82 29.71 -5.04 -6.52
N GLU A 83 29.11 -6.06 -7.11
CA GLU A 83 27.66 -6.14 -7.23
C GLU A 83 27.07 -6.44 -5.85
N LYS A 84 26.59 -5.39 -5.18
CA LYS A 84 25.61 -5.48 -4.10
C LYS A 84 24.42 -4.62 -4.46
N GLU A 85 23.45 -5.20 -5.16
CA GLU A 85 22.09 -4.68 -5.23
C GLU A 85 21.12 -5.79 -4.84
N GLY A 86 20.48 -5.60 -3.68
CA GLY A 86 19.40 -6.46 -3.22
C GLY A 86 19.26 -6.48 -1.71
N THR A 87 18.46 -5.54 -1.17
CA THR A 87 17.84 -5.61 0.18
C THR A 87 18.68 -5.18 1.41
N GLU A 88 19.40 -4.05 1.35
CA GLU A 88 20.11 -3.44 2.50
C GLU A 88 19.31 -2.33 3.23
N GLU A 89 18.00 -2.48 3.44
CA GLU A 89 17.23 -1.47 4.20
C GLU A 89 17.10 -1.74 5.73
N PRO A 90 17.10 -2.99 6.25
CA PRO A 90 17.02 -3.20 7.71
C PRO A 90 18.39 -3.16 8.42
N GLU A 91 19.48 -3.60 7.79
CA GLU A 91 20.79 -3.76 8.46
C GLU A 91 21.47 -2.41 8.82
N VAL A 92 21.25 -1.36 8.02
CA VAL A 92 21.89 -0.05 8.24
C VAL A 92 21.29 0.68 9.46
N GLN A 93 20.01 0.45 9.77
CA GLN A 93 19.36 1.05 10.95
C GLN A 93 19.82 0.37 12.24
N GLU A 94 19.89 -0.96 12.25
CA GLU A 94 20.36 -1.72 13.41
C GLU A 94 21.83 -1.41 13.75
N GLN A 95 22.68 -1.23 12.73
CA GLN A 95 24.08 -0.82 12.95
C GLN A 95 24.19 0.60 13.53
N GLN A 96 23.37 1.55 13.05
CA GLN A 96 23.34 2.91 13.60
C GLN A 96 22.83 2.97 15.05
N GLU A 97 21.83 2.15 15.38
CA GLU A 97 21.31 2.04 16.75
C GLU A 97 22.35 1.41 17.69
N GLN A 98 23.05 0.36 17.26
CA GLN A 98 24.12 -0.25 18.03
C GLN A 98 25.29 0.70 18.26
N ASP A 99 25.67 1.51 17.27
CA ASP A 99 26.74 2.49 17.42
C ASP A 99 26.34 3.65 18.34
N PHE A 100 25.06 4.05 18.33
CA PHE A 100 24.53 5.02 19.28
C PHE A 100 24.58 4.49 20.72
N ASP A 101 24.18 3.25 20.95
CA ASP A 101 24.22 2.63 22.27
C ASP A 101 25.64 2.43 22.79
N LYS A 102 26.60 2.07 21.91
CA LYS A 102 28.03 2.04 22.24
C LYS A 102 28.53 3.43 22.66
N ALA A 103 28.23 4.46 21.87
CA ALA A 103 28.64 5.83 22.18
C ALA A 103 28.02 6.33 23.50
N ARG A 104 26.75 5.97 23.76
CA ARG A 104 26.07 6.26 25.02
C ARG A 104 26.73 5.56 26.20
N ALA A 105 27.08 4.27 26.06
CA ALA A 105 27.76 3.51 27.11
C ALA A 105 29.15 4.09 27.40
N GLU A 106 29.90 4.49 26.38
CA GLU A 106 31.19 5.16 26.54
C GLU A 106 31.05 6.49 27.27
N LEU A 107 30.06 7.31 26.90
CA LEU A 107 29.79 8.58 27.56
C LEU A 107 29.47 8.37 29.05
N VAL A 108 28.61 7.40 29.37
CA VAL A 108 28.28 7.07 30.77
C VAL A 108 29.52 6.63 31.54
N ARG A 109 30.41 5.83 30.93
CA ARG A 109 31.68 5.41 31.54
C ARG A 109 32.59 6.61 31.83
N LEU A 110 32.79 7.50 30.87
CA LEU A 110 33.64 8.68 31.03
C LEU A 110 33.09 9.64 32.08
N VAL A 111 31.77 9.87 32.08
CA VAL A 111 31.09 10.68 33.11
C VAL A 111 31.25 10.04 34.49
N GLY A 112 31.11 8.72 34.60
CA GLY A 112 31.33 8.01 35.86
C GLY A 112 32.75 8.16 36.40
N VAL A 113 33.78 8.09 35.53
CA VAL A 113 35.18 8.33 35.93
C VAL A 113 35.37 9.76 36.43
N ALA A 114 34.89 10.75 35.68
CA ALA A 114 35.00 12.17 36.08
C ALA A 114 34.25 12.46 37.39
N GLN A 115 33.09 11.83 37.59
CA GLN A 115 32.32 11.94 38.83
C GLN A 115 33.09 11.33 40.02
N ASN A 116 33.70 10.16 39.85
CA ASN A 116 34.47 9.51 40.90
C ASN A 116 35.70 10.34 41.29
N GLU A 117 36.44 10.89 40.33
CA GLU A 117 37.59 11.76 40.60
C GLU A 117 37.19 13.06 41.33
N SER A 118 36.06 13.64 40.91
CA SER A 118 35.49 14.81 41.58
C SER A 118 35.02 14.48 43.00
N ALA A 119 34.48 13.28 43.23
CA ALA A 119 34.08 12.81 44.55
C ALA A 119 35.28 12.60 45.48
N LEU A 120 36.39 12.03 44.97
CA LEU A 120 37.64 11.91 45.73
C LEU A 120 38.20 13.29 46.10
N SER A 121 38.18 14.24 45.17
CA SER A 121 38.60 15.63 45.43
C SER A 121 37.72 16.31 46.47
N LEU A 122 36.40 16.10 46.41
CA LEU A 122 35.45 16.60 47.39
C LEU A 122 35.70 16.00 48.77
N ASP A 123 35.95 14.69 48.84
CA ASP A 123 36.28 13.97 50.07
C ASP A 123 37.57 14.50 50.71
N PHE A 124 38.61 14.75 49.92
CA PHE A 124 39.86 15.33 50.38
C PHE A 124 39.66 16.73 50.99
N VAL A 125 38.98 17.63 50.27
CA VAL A 125 38.69 18.99 50.76
C VAL A 125 37.78 18.95 52.00
N SER A 126 36.80 18.04 52.03
CA SER A 126 35.87 17.90 53.14
C SER A 126 36.55 17.38 54.41
N LEU A 127 37.51 16.46 54.27
CA LEU A 127 38.34 15.97 55.36
C LEU A 127 39.23 17.10 55.91
N LEU A 128 39.86 17.89 55.03
CA LEU A 128 40.65 19.07 55.45
C LEU A 128 39.78 20.10 56.18
N LEU A 129 38.58 20.39 55.67
CA LEU A 129 37.64 21.35 56.27
C LEU A 129 37.08 20.86 57.61
N SER A 130 36.99 19.54 57.80
CA SER A 130 36.45 18.94 59.03
C SER A 130 37.32 19.22 60.28
N SER A 131 38.59 19.60 60.11
CA SER A 131 39.48 20.04 61.19
C SER A 131 39.02 21.34 61.87
N LEU A 132 38.46 22.26 61.09
CA LEU A 132 38.03 23.60 61.54
C LEU A 132 36.51 23.70 61.70
N ARG A 133 35.76 23.01 60.83
CA ARG A 133 34.29 23.00 60.79
C ARG A 133 33.77 21.58 60.65
N PRO A 134 33.69 20.82 61.75
CA PRO A 134 33.29 19.42 61.72
C PRO A 134 31.90 19.19 61.11
N ALA A 135 30.92 20.04 61.43
CA ALA A 135 29.55 19.91 60.91
C ALA A 135 29.46 20.06 59.37
N ALA A 136 30.26 20.95 58.78
CA ALA A 136 30.25 21.20 57.34
C ALA A 136 31.04 20.12 56.58
N GLY A 137 32.24 19.77 57.05
CA GLY A 137 33.07 18.74 56.41
C GLY A 137 32.47 17.34 56.52
N THR A 138 31.85 17.00 57.67
CA THR A 138 31.17 15.70 57.81
C THR A 138 29.89 15.58 57.01
N THR A 139 29.30 16.66 56.50
CA THR A 139 28.11 16.52 55.65
C THR A 139 28.49 16.10 54.23
N SER A 140 29.55 16.68 53.67
CA SER A 140 30.00 16.44 52.29
C SER A 140 30.93 15.23 52.10
N MET A 141 31.47 14.65 53.19
CA MET A 141 32.27 13.42 53.12
C MET A 141 31.43 12.19 52.75
N SER A 142 32.01 11.29 51.96
CA SER A 142 31.43 9.99 51.64
C SER A 142 31.26 9.11 52.89
N PRO A 143 30.24 8.23 52.92
CA PRO A 143 30.04 7.30 54.05
C PRO A 143 31.21 6.35 54.25
N HIS A 144 31.89 5.94 53.18
CA HIS A 144 33.05 5.06 53.24
C HIS A 144 34.22 5.74 53.96
N LEU A 145 34.52 7.00 53.62
CA LEU A 145 35.61 7.74 54.26
C LEU A 145 35.33 7.99 55.76
N LYS A 146 34.09 8.32 56.12
CA LYS A 146 33.69 8.56 57.52
C LYS A 146 33.90 7.37 58.45
N GLN A 147 33.78 6.16 57.92
CA GLN A 147 33.93 4.93 58.71
C GLN A 147 35.41 4.59 58.94
N HIS A 148 36.28 4.94 57.99
CA HIS A 148 37.69 4.56 58.02
C HIS A 148 38.62 5.64 58.57
N VAL A 149 38.24 6.93 58.49
CA VAL A 149 39.11 8.05 58.90
C VAL A 149 38.33 9.03 59.78
N PRO A 150 38.85 9.38 60.97
CA PRO A 150 38.21 10.37 61.83
C PRO A 150 38.27 11.77 61.21
N PRO A 151 37.28 12.64 61.49
CA PRO A 151 37.32 14.02 61.02
C PRO A 151 38.56 14.75 61.56
N GLY A 152 39.18 15.59 60.72
CA GLY A 152 40.33 16.41 61.07
C GLY A 152 41.70 15.75 60.91
N SER A 153 41.81 14.62 60.19
CA SER A 153 43.12 13.95 59.98
C SER A 153 44.08 14.68 59.03
N LEU A 154 43.64 15.72 58.29
CA LEU A 154 44.49 16.53 57.43
C LEU A 154 44.72 17.93 58.04
N GLY A 155 45.96 18.41 57.95
CA GLY A 155 46.35 19.78 58.26
C GLY A 155 46.93 20.47 57.03
N ALA A 156 46.79 21.80 56.95
CA ALA A 156 47.42 22.62 55.93
C ALA A 156 48.51 23.48 56.58
N ASP A 157 49.73 23.39 56.07
CA ASP A 157 50.86 24.20 56.53
C ASP A 157 51.46 24.99 55.37
N SER A 158 51.95 26.20 55.65
CA SER A 158 52.48 27.12 54.66
C SER A 158 53.92 26.78 54.33
N LEU A 159 54.12 25.80 53.46
CA LEU A 159 55.45 25.53 52.87
C LEU A 159 55.72 26.55 51.77
N TRP A 160 56.62 27.51 52.02
CA TRP A 160 57.10 28.42 50.98
C TRP A 160 57.99 27.65 50.00
N THR A 161 57.35 27.06 48.99
CA THR A 161 58.02 26.57 47.78
C THR A 161 57.87 27.66 46.73
N GLY A 162 59.00 28.11 46.16
CA GLY A 162 58.95 29.08 45.06
C GLY A 162 58.09 28.53 43.91
N PRO A 163 57.35 29.37 43.18
CA PRO A 163 56.51 28.90 42.10
C PRO A 163 57.37 28.12 41.11
N ARG A 164 56.98 26.88 40.84
CA ARG A 164 57.58 26.08 39.77
C ARG A 164 57.38 26.86 38.48
N GLU A 165 58.42 27.05 37.67
CA GLU A 165 58.30 27.72 36.38
C GLU A 165 57.38 26.88 35.47
N GLU A 166 56.08 27.18 35.48
CA GLU A 166 55.13 26.62 34.54
C GLU A 166 55.40 27.24 33.17
N ASP A 167 55.53 26.39 32.15
CA ASP A 167 55.80 26.84 30.80
C ASP A 167 54.54 27.45 30.19
N ASN A 168 54.33 28.76 30.38
CA ASN A 168 53.19 29.53 29.86
C ASN A 168 52.96 29.34 28.35
N ARG A 169 54.02 28.95 27.61
CA ARG A 169 53.95 28.63 26.19
C ARG A 169 53.10 27.39 25.91
N VAL A 170 53.12 26.41 26.81
CA VAL A 170 52.30 25.19 26.70
C VAL A 170 50.82 25.55 26.84
N GLY A 171 50.46 26.38 27.82
CA GLY A 171 49.09 26.86 27.98
C GLY A 171 48.58 27.66 26.77
N ALA A 172 49.42 28.54 26.22
CA ALA A 172 49.13 29.27 24.99
C ALA A 172 48.97 28.33 23.78
N GLY A 173 49.83 27.31 23.67
CA GLY A 173 49.77 26.29 22.63
C GLY A 173 48.48 25.46 22.67
N TRP A 174 48.07 24.99 23.86
CA TRP A 174 46.81 24.28 24.04
C TRP A 174 45.60 25.12 23.64
N LYS A 175 45.62 26.43 23.97
CA LYS A 175 44.55 27.35 23.58
C LYS A 175 44.49 27.55 22.07
N LEU A 176 45.63 27.74 21.40
CA LEU A 176 45.70 27.85 19.94
C LEU A 176 45.24 26.57 19.25
N GLN A 177 45.67 25.41 19.75
CA GLN A 177 45.23 24.11 19.22
C GLN A 177 43.72 23.92 19.38
N SER A 178 43.15 24.30 20.52
CA SER A 178 41.70 24.25 20.75
C SER A 178 40.94 25.17 19.80
N LEU A 179 41.43 26.38 19.55
CA LEU A 179 40.83 27.31 18.58
C LEU A 179 40.90 26.78 17.14
N SER A 180 42.02 26.17 16.75
CA SER A 180 42.15 25.50 15.44
C SER A 180 41.14 24.38 15.31
N ARG A 181 41.07 23.47 16.30
CA ARG A 181 40.11 22.37 16.32
C ARG A 181 38.67 22.87 16.25
N ALA A 182 38.33 23.94 16.98
CA ALA A 182 37.00 24.54 16.94
C ALA A 182 36.68 25.10 15.54
N SER A 183 37.63 25.77 14.89
CA SER A 183 37.49 26.24 13.51
C SER A 183 37.24 25.08 12.54
N ASP A 184 38.01 24.00 12.64
CA ASP A 184 37.86 22.83 11.79
C ASP A 184 36.50 22.14 12.00
N LEU A 185 36.04 22.01 13.25
CA LEU A 185 34.71 21.48 13.57
C LEU A 185 33.58 22.34 13.01
N LEU A 186 33.69 23.67 13.13
CA LEU A 186 32.70 24.59 12.56
C LEU A 186 32.67 24.52 11.03
N ASN A 187 33.84 24.44 10.38
CA ASN A 187 33.93 24.28 8.93
C ASN A 187 33.32 22.94 8.47
N ASN A 188 33.60 21.85 9.17
CA ASN A 188 33.01 20.54 8.89
C ASN A 188 31.50 20.50 9.14
N ALA A 189 31.02 21.20 10.18
CA ALA A 189 29.58 21.34 10.41
C ALA A 189 28.93 22.18 9.30
N ALA A 190 29.57 23.26 8.85
CA ALA A 190 29.09 24.10 7.77
C ALA A 190 29.04 23.36 6.43
N SER A 191 30.04 22.52 6.11
CA SER A 191 30.02 21.70 4.89
C SER A 191 28.88 20.68 4.91
N ARG A 192 28.70 19.96 6.03
CA ARG A 192 27.58 19.03 6.21
C ARG A 192 26.22 19.73 6.07
N LEU A 193 26.05 20.90 6.68
CA LEU A 193 24.82 21.69 6.55
C LEU A 193 24.58 22.14 5.11
N LYS A 194 25.64 22.50 4.38
CA LYS A 194 25.53 22.87 2.96
C LYS A 194 25.03 21.71 2.10
N ASP A 195 25.53 20.50 2.35
CA ASP A 195 25.08 19.29 1.64
C ASP A 195 23.61 18.97 1.96
N GLU A 196 23.22 19.10 3.23
CA GLU A 196 21.83 18.94 3.65
C GLU A 196 20.91 20.01 3.05
N ILE A 197 21.35 21.27 2.95
CA ILE A 197 20.63 22.34 2.25
C ILE A 197 20.48 22.02 0.76
N GLY A 198 21.50 21.41 0.13
CA GLY A 198 21.42 20.95 -1.25
C GLY A 198 20.30 19.93 -1.46
N LYS A 199 20.22 18.93 -0.57
CA LYS A 199 19.14 17.93 -0.56
C LYS A 199 17.78 18.54 -0.23
N GLU A 200 17.74 19.53 0.65
CA GLU A 200 16.50 20.22 1.02
C GLU A 200 15.97 21.06 -0.16
N ARG A 201 16.87 21.67 -0.93
CA ARG A 201 16.51 22.42 -2.13
C ARG A 201 15.87 21.52 -3.19
N THR A 202 16.41 20.33 -3.43
CA THR A 202 15.83 19.38 -4.40
C THR A 202 14.45 18.90 -3.93
N TYR A 203 14.30 18.61 -2.63
CA TYR A 203 13.02 18.25 -2.02
C TYR A 203 11.95 19.35 -2.18
N TRP A 204 12.24 20.60 -1.81
CA TRP A 204 11.30 21.71 -1.96
C TRP A 204 11.00 22.05 -3.41
N GLN A 205 11.95 21.84 -4.32
CA GLN A 205 11.70 21.99 -5.75
C GLN A 205 10.67 20.96 -6.23
N ALA A 206 10.79 19.68 -5.85
CA ALA A 206 9.81 18.66 -6.19
C ALA A 206 8.42 18.94 -5.57
N ILE A 207 8.38 19.45 -4.33
CA ILE A 207 7.13 19.90 -3.71
C ILE A 207 6.51 21.03 -4.52
N ARG A 208 7.30 22.02 -4.94
CA ARG A 208 6.80 23.15 -5.75
C ARG A 208 6.19 22.68 -7.06
N GLU A 209 6.78 21.69 -7.70
CA GLU A 209 6.26 21.07 -8.93
C GLU A 209 4.95 20.30 -8.68
N THR A 210 4.84 19.65 -7.51
CA THR A 210 3.64 18.94 -7.08
C THR A 210 2.48 19.91 -6.79
N VAL A 211 2.74 21.01 -6.07
CA VAL A 211 1.75 22.08 -5.82
C VAL A 211 1.31 22.76 -7.11
N ARG A 212 2.24 23.01 -8.04
CA ARG A 212 1.90 23.51 -9.38
C ARG A 212 1.01 22.53 -10.16
N GLY A 213 1.06 21.25 -9.84
CA GLY A 213 0.16 20.22 -10.37
C GLY A 213 -1.26 20.28 -9.78
N GLY A 214 -1.52 21.13 -8.79
CA GLY A 214 -2.84 21.27 -8.15
C GLY A 214 -3.08 20.32 -6.97
N GLU A 215 -2.05 19.60 -6.52
CA GLU A 215 -2.17 18.66 -5.40
C GLU A 215 -2.28 19.39 -4.05
N VAL A 216 -3.14 18.87 -3.17
CA VAL A 216 -3.40 19.46 -1.85
C VAL A 216 -2.39 18.96 -0.83
N LEU A 217 -1.61 19.88 -0.28
CA LEU A 217 -0.67 19.62 0.82
C LEU A 217 -1.27 20.02 2.16
N PHE A 218 -1.00 19.21 3.18
CA PHE A 218 -1.35 19.54 4.55
C PHE A 218 -0.29 19.05 5.53
N LYS A 219 -0.29 19.60 6.74
CA LYS A 219 0.66 19.21 7.78
C LYS A 219 0.14 17.98 8.51
N ILE A 220 0.93 16.92 8.55
CA ILE A 220 0.63 15.72 9.34
C ILE A 220 1.43 15.80 10.64
N ARG A 221 0.75 15.51 11.75
CA ARG A 221 1.35 15.29 13.07
C ARG A 221 0.94 13.90 13.54
N LYS A 222 1.83 12.92 13.41
CA LYS A 222 1.59 11.55 13.90
C LYS A 222 2.73 11.16 14.85
N GLY A 223 2.44 11.18 16.15
CA GLY A 223 3.47 11.01 17.18
C GLY A 223 4.53 12.11 17.07
N ASP A 224 5.79 11.71 16.98
CA ASP A 224 6.94 12.62 16.82
C ASP A 224 7.22 13.00 15.34
N VAL A 225 6.62 12.27 14.40
CA VAL A 225 6.83 12.54 12.97
C VAL A 225 6.02 13.76 12.54
N ARG A 226 6.75 14.85 12.27
CA ARG A 226 6.24 16.08 11.66
C ARG A 226 6.60 16.07 10.19
N GLY A 227 5.60 16.11 9.32
CA GLY A 227 5.83 16.04 7.89
C GLY A 227 4.70 16.68 7.08
N LEU A 228 4.92 16.73 5.77
CA LEU A 228 3.90 17.12 4.80
C LEU A 228 3.18 15.87 4.30
N GLY A 229 1.87 15.99 4.19
CA GLY A 229 0.99 14.99 3.60
C GLY A 229 0.40 15.48 2.29
N ILE A 230 0.23 14.57 1.35
CA ILE A 230 -0.58 14.75 0.16
C ILE A 230 -1.89 14.00 0.36
N LYS A 231 -2.99 14.65 -0.01
CA LYS A 231 -4.30 14.00 -0.09
C LYS A 231 -4.53 13.57 -1.54
N TYR A 232 -4.57 12.28 -1.79
CA TYR A 232 -4.88 11.70 -3.11
C TYR A 232 -6.27 11.07 -3.17
N GLY A 233 -6.92 10.82 -2.02
CA GLY A 233 -8.26 10.24 -1.94
C GLY A 233 -9.43 11.20 -2.22
N PHE A 234 -10.61 10.64 -2.44
CA PHE A 234 -11.81 11.35 -2.92
C PHE A 234 -12.79 11.81 -1.82
N GLY A 235 -12.33 11.93 -0.57
CA GLY A 235 -13.21 12.31 0.54
C GLY A 235 -13.91 13.67 0.36
N ASP A 236 -13.28 14.62 -0.34
CA ASP A 236 -13.88 15.93 -0.65
C ASP A 236 -14.93 15.84 -1.77
N SER A 237 -14.87 14.81 -2.60
CA SER A 237 -15.80 14.55 -3.69
C SER A 237 -17.07 13.83 -3.23
N GLY A 238 -17.18 13.47 -1.94
CA GLY A 238 -18.34 12.76 -1.39
C GLY A 238 -18.15 11.25 -1.22
N SER A 239 -16.93 10.73 -1.38
CA SER A 239 -16.59 9.36 -1.00
C SER A 239 -16.79 9.14 0.50
N GLU A 240 -17.28 7.95 0.86
CA GLU A 240 -17.47 7.47 2.23
C GLU A 240 -16.59 6.26 2.55
N TYR A 241 -15.64 5.95 1.66
CA TYR A 241 -14.74 4.84 1.83
C TYR A 241 -13.90 4.99 3.11
N ARG A 242 -13.63 3.84 3.75
CA ARG A 242 -12.92 3.75 5.05
C ARG A 242 -11.58 4.47 5.05
N ASP A 243 -10.88 4.44 3.93
CA ASP A 243 -9.59 5.10 3.79
C ASP A 243 -9.72 6.48 3.13
N ARG A 244 -9.06 7.47 3.74
CA ARG A 244 -9.13 8.86 3.30
C ARG A 244 -8.14 9.21 2.20
N GLY A 245 -7.28 8.27 1.79
CA GLY A 245 -6.25 8.48 0.76
C GLY A 245 -5.27 9.58 1.14
N ILE A 246 -4.58 9.39 2.26
CA ILE A 246 -3.57 10.30 2.78
C ILE A 246 -2.23 9.59 2.75
N ALA A 247 -1.23 10.24 2.16
CA ALA A 247 0.15 9.75 2.18
C ALA A 247 1.09 10.82 2.67
N MET A 248 2.14 10.39 3.39
CA MET A 248 3.19 11.26 3.86
C MET A 248 4.29 11.33 2.81
N ILE A 249 4.76 12.54 2.56
CA ILE A 249 5.94 12.76 1.74
C ILE A 249 7.14 12.77 2.67
N SER A 250 8.16 11.98 2.33
CA SER A 250 9.46 12.02 2.99
C SER A 250 10.56 12.40 2.02
N ARG A 251 11.69 12.80 2.59
CA ARG A 251 12.93 13.01 1.85
C ARG A 251 13.75 11.71 1.91
N ARG A 252 14.27 11.25 0.76
CA ARG A 252 15.22 10.13 0.76
C ARG A 252 16.56 10.61 1.34
N PRO A 253 17.13 9.95 2.36
CA PRO A 253 18.37 10.41 3.02
C PRO A 253 19.59 10.52 2.10
N ARG A 254 19.68 9.63 1.09
CA ARG A 254 20.79 9.54 0.13
C ARG A 254 20.79 10.71 -0.87
N ASP A 255 19.72 10.87 -1.64
CA ASP A 255 19.68 11.78 -2.80
C ASP A 255 18.94 13.11 -2.57
N GLY A 256 18.20 13.23 -1.45
CA GLY A 256 17.29 14.37 -1.24
C GLY A 256 16.04 14.37 -2.13
N LYS A 257 15.87 13.36 -2.98
CA LYS A 257 14.65 13.19 -3.79
C LYS A 257 13.43 12.99 -2.89
N MET A 258 12.31 13.54 -3.36
CA MET A 258 11.01 13.36 -2.74
C MET A 258 10.55 11.91 -2.92
N THR A 259 10.18 11.26 -1.82
CA THR A 259 9.57 9.93 -1.84
C THR A 259 8.16 9.99 -1.31
N PHE A 260 7.26 9.34 -2.03
CA PHE A 260 5.88 9.18 -1.64
C PHE A 260 5.72 7.83 -0.94
N LYS A 261 5.55 7.84 0.39
CA LYS A 261 5.32 6.59 1.14
C LYS A 261 3.86 6.16 0.96
N PHE A 262 3.58 5.53 -0.16
CA PHE A 262 2.36 4.78 -0.37
C PHE A 262 2.61 3.33 0.01
N ASP A 263 1.67 2.76 0.77
CA ASP A 263 1.70 1.35 1.12
C ASP A 263 1.27 0.52 -0.11
N MET A 264 2.18 0.42 -1.09
CA MET A 264 1.98 -0.33 -2.34
C MET A 264 1.73 -1.81 -2.06
N ALA A 265 2.08 -2.33 -0.88
CA ALA A 265 1.82 -3.72 -0.52
C ALA A 265 0.33 -3.98 -0.21
N LYS A 266 -0.44 -2.95 0.19
CA LYS A 266 -1.87 -3.12 0.51
C LYS A 266 -2.81 -2.86 -0.67
N ARG A 267 -2.33 -2.17 -1.72
CA ARG A 267 -3.20 -1.56 -2.74
C ARG A 267 -2.66 -1.73 -4.15
N ARG A 268 -2.62 -2.98 -4.62
CA ARG A 268 -2.20 -3.27 -6.00
C ARG A 268 -3.35 -3.54 -6.93
N HIS A 269 -4.52 -3.86 -6.38
CA HIS A 269 -5.55 -4.45 -7.19
C HIS A 269 -6.43 -3.44 -7.92
N VAL A 270 -6.84 -3.84 -9.12
CA VAL A 270 -7.73 -3.13 -10.05
C VAL A 270 -8.96 -4.00 -10.31
N VAL A 271 -10.11 -3.41 -10.63
CA VAL A 271 -11.32 -4.15 -10.97
C VAL A 271 -11.26 -4.66 -12.41
N ARG A 272 -11.44 -5.97 -12.59
CA ARG A 272 -11.58 -6.62 -13.90
C ARG A 272 -12.98 -7.21 -14.06
N VAL A 273 -13.58 -6.99 -15.23
CA VAL A 273 -14.86 -7.58 -15.63
C VAL A 273 -14.61 -8.66 -16.68
N SER A 274 -15.09 -9.87 -16.43
CA SER A 274 -15.00 -11.03 -17.32
C SER A 274 -16.39 -11.52 -17.67
N LEU A 275 -16.63 -11.80 -18.95
CA LEU A 275 -17.90 -12.29 -19.49
C LEU A 275 -17.76 -13.76 -19.87
N TYR A 276 -18.69 -14.58 -19.38
CA TYR A 276 -18.78 -15.99 -19.72
C TYR A 276 -20.15 -16.30 -20.32
N ASN A 277 -20.17 -17.11 -21.37
CA ASN A 277 -21.38 -17.74 -21.88
C ASN A 277 -21.56 -19.07 -21.17
N VAL A 278 -22.79 -19.36 -20.72
CA VAL A 278 -23.12 -20.59 -20.02
C VAL A 278 -24.08 -21.39 -20.88
N ASP A 279 -23.58 -22.49 -21.44
CA ASP A 279 -24.42 -23.38 -22.23
C ASP A 279 -25.41 -24.09 -21.31
N THR A 280 -26.71 -23.85 -21.56
CA THR A 280 -27.79 -24.32 -20.69
C THR A 280 -27.95 -25.85 -20.69
N SER A 281 -27.40 -26.53 -21.69
CA SER A 281 -27.48 -27.98 -21.89
C SER A 281 -26.31 -28.76 -21.27
N THR A 282 -25.08 -28.21 -21.32
CA THR A 282 -23.85 -28.87 -20.84
C THR A 282 -23.34 -28.28 -19.53
N GLY A 283 -23.76 -27.06 -19.18
CA GLY A 283 -23.25 -26.33 -18.01
C GLY A 283 -21.80 -25.84 -18.18
N GLU A 284 -21.22 -25.99 -19.37
CA GLU A 284 -19.86 -25.52 -19.67
C GLU A 284 -19.83 -24.00 -19.77
N ARG A 285 -18.74 -23.41 -19.24
CA ARG A 285 -18.52 -21.96 -19.22
C ARG A 285 -17.45 -21.61 -20.25
N ALA A 286 -17.84 -20.90 -21.30
CA ALA A 286 -16.90 -20.38 -22.30
C ALA A 286 -16.63 -18.90 -22.06
N LEU A 287 -15.36 -18.49 -22.03
CA LEU A 287 -14.97 -17.09 -21.92
C LEU A 287 -15.32 -16.36 -23.22
N VAL A 288 -16.11 -15.29 -23.12
CA VAL A 288 -16.51 -14.43 -24.26
C VAL A 288 -15.61 -13.21 -24.38
N GLY A 289 -15.13 -12.70 -23.24
CA GLY A 289 -14.11 -11.66 -23.22
C GLY A 289 -14.02 -10.91 -21.91
N ARG A 290 -13.02 -10.04 -21.81
CA ARG A 290 -12.56 -9.37 -20.59
C ARG A 290 -12.41 -7.86 -20.80
N SER A 291 -12.39 -7.09 -19.71
CA SER A 291 -12.06 -5.66 -19.73
C SER A 291 -10.55 -5.44 -19.65
N SER A 292 -10.02 -4.40 -20.31
CA SER A 292 -8.61 -4.02 -20.20
C SER A 292 -8.31 -3.36 -18.86
N CYS A 293 -7.33 -3.89 -18.12
CA CYS A 293 -6.87 -3.32 -16.84
C CYS A 293 -5.46 -2.70 -16.92
N ARG A 294 -4.67 -3.06 -17.95
CA ARG A 294 -3.26 -2.64 -18.10
C ARG A 294 -3.09 -1.15 -18.33
N ARG A 295 -4.05 -0.51 -19.00
CA ARG A 295 -3.99 0.93 -19.36
C ARG A 295 -4.26 1.88 -18.18
N LEU A 296 -4.61 1.36 -17.00
CA LEU A 296 -5.03 2.17 -15.86
C LEU A 296 -3.86 2.67 -15.02
N LEU A 297 -2.70 1.99 -15.06
CA LEU A 297 -1.50 2.41 -14.35
C LEU A 297 -0.46 2.99 -15.31
N LEU A 298 0.19 4.06 -14.88
CA LEU A 298 1.30 4.71 -15.57
C LEU A 298 2.62 4.12 -15.08
N GLU A 299 3.67 4.16 -15.90
CA GLU A 299 5.03 3.82 -15.43
C GLU A 299 5.49 4.80 -14.34
N GLU A 300 6.08 4.29 -13.27
CA GLU A 300 6.49 5.06 -12.08
C GLU A 300 7.83 5.78 -12.31
N THR A 301 7.88 6.70 -13.27
CA THR A 301 9.10 7.48 -13.54
C THR A 301 9.22 8.73 -12.67
N SER A 302 8.08 9.25 -12.22
CA SER A 302 7.98 10.48 -11.44
C SER A 302 7.00 10.36 -10.27
N VAL A 303 7.26 11.13 -9.20
CA VAL A 303 6.38 11.23 -8.02
C VAL A 303 4.95 11.64 -8.40
N ARG A 304 4.77 12.40 -9.48
CA ARG A 304 3.44 12.78 -9.97
C ARG A 304 2.68 11.58 -10.54
N GLU A 305 3.36 10.70 -11.26
CA GLU A 305 2.76 9.46 -11.76
C GLU A 305 2.45 8.51 -10.60
N GLU A 306 3.34 8.40 -9.61
CA GLU A 306 3.06 7.65 -8.37
C GLU A 306 1.77 8.15 -7.68
N ILE A 307 1.58 9.47 -7.58
CA ILE A 307 0.36 10.06 -7.01
C ILE A 307 -0.88 9.74 -7.86
N LYS A 308 -0.75 9.78 -9.19
CA LYS A 308 -1.85 9.43 -10.11
C LYS A 308 -2.22 7.95 -9.97
N ASN A 309 -1.23 7.06 -9.94
CA ASN A 309 -1.43 5.63 -9.75
C ASN A 309 -2.11 5.36 -8.40
N ALA A 310 -1.63 5.97 -7.32
CA ALA A 310 -2.24 5.87 -6.00
C ALA A 310 -3.71 6.33 -5.98
N ARG A 311 -4.04 7.37 -6.76
CA ARG A 311 -5.41 7.85 -6.95
C ARG A 311 -6.28 6.86 -7.73
N THR A 312 -5.75 6.26 -8.80
CA THR A 312 -6.45 5.20 -9.54
C THR A 312 -6.70 3.99 -8.63
N LEU A 313 -5.67 3.53 -7.91
CA LEU A 313 -5.77 2.36 -7.03
C LEU A 313 -6.78 2.54 -5.91
N ILE A 314 -6.81 3.71 -5.24
CA ILE A 314 -7.84 3.95 -4.21
C ILE A 314 -9.25 4.04 -4.81
N PHE A 315 -9.39 4.54 -6.04
CA PHE A 315 -10.67 4.56 -6.74
C PHE A 315 -11.16 3.15 -7.04
N GLU A 316 -10.28 2.28 -7.54
CA GLU A 316 -10.58 0.86 -7.83
C GLU A 316 -10.95 0.07 -6.57
N GLU A 317 -10.24 0.31 -5.46
CA GLU A 317 -10.56 -0.32 -4.18
C GLU A 317 -11.93 0.11 -3.65
N GLU A 318 -12.25 1.40 -3.75
CA GLU A 318 -13.56 1.91 -3.39
C GLU A 318 -14.64 1.33 -4.31
N LEU A 319 -14.38 1.25 -5.62
CA LEU A 319 -15.30 0.66 -6.59
C LEU A 319 -15.63 -0.78 -6.24
N PHE A 320 -14.62 -1.62 -6.01
CA PHE A 320 -14.84 -3.01 -5.63
C PHE A 320 -15.57 -3.13 -4.28
N TYR A 321 -15.22 -2.29 -3.30
CA TYR A 321 -15.87 -2.27 -2.00
C TYR A 321 -17.38 -1.98 -2.11
N GLU A 322 -17.76 -0.96 -2.86
CA GLU A 322 -19.16 -0.59 -3.07
C GLU A 322 -19.93 -1.66 -3.86
N ILE A 323 -19.28 -2.28 -4.86
CA ILE A 323 -19.84 -3.41 -5.63
C ILE A 323 -20.15 -4.58 -4.69
N VAL A 324 -19.23 -4.94 -3.78
CA VAL A 324 -19.43 -6.04 -2.82
C VAL A 324 -20.56 -5.71 -1.84
N GLN A 325 -20.63 -4.47 -1.33
CA GLN A 325 -21.70 -4.02 -0.43
C GLN A 325 -23.07 -4.07 -1.10
N GLU A 326 -23.16 -3.70 -2.37
CA GLU A 326 -24.40 -3.79 -3.13
C GLU A 326 -24.76 -5.24 -3.49
N ALA A 327 -23.77 -6.05 -3.89
CA ALA A 327 -23.96 -7.47 -4.23
C ALA A 327 -24.61 -8.25 -3.09
N GLN A 328 -24.21 -7.99 -1.84
CA GLN A 328 -24.83 -8.60 -0.65
C GLN A 328 -26.33 -8.31 -0.54
N ARG A 329 -26.79 -7.14 -1.01
CA ARG A 329 -28.21 -6.76 -1.01
C ARG A 329 -28.97 -7.33 -2.21
N LEU A 330 -28.27 -7.72 -3.26
CA LEU A 330 -28.83 -8.24 -4.52
C LEU A 330 -28.80 -9.77 -4.60
N ALA A 331 -28.60 -10.48 -3.48
CA ALA A 331 -28.59 -11.94 -3.42
C ALA A 331 -29.87 -12.58 -4.02
N SER A 332 -31.02 -11.92 -3.87
CA SER A 332 -32.29 -12.36 -4.47
C SER A 332 -32.29 -12.39 -6.01
N TYR A 333 -31.37 -11.66 -6.64
CA TYR A 333 -31.24 -11.56 -8.10
C TYR A 333 -30.07 -12.40 -8.65
N LYS A 334 -29.71 -13.48 -7.95
CA LYS A 334 -28.64 -14.42 -8.32
C LYS A 334 -27.26 -13.77 -8.44
N VAL A 335 -27.03 -12.75 -7.63
CA VAL A 335 -25.71 -12.15 -7.43
C VAL A 335 -25.05 -12.84 -6.24
N ASN A 336 -23.93 -13.51 -6.47
CA ASN A 336 -23.17 -14.21 -5.46
C ASN A 336 -21.80 -13.55 -5.28
N VAL A 337 -21.35 -13.47 -4.03
CA VAL A 337 -20.00 -13.03 -3.71
C VAL A 337 -19.20 -14.28 -3.34
N THR A 338 -18.14 -14.58 -4.09
CA THR A 338 -17.26 -15.73 -3.89
C THR A 338 -15.83 -15.22 -3.79
N ASP A 339 -15.11 -15.60 -2.74
CA ASP A 339 -13.78 -15.12 -2.33
C ASP A 339 -13.03 -14.20 -3.34
N GLY A 340 -13.22 -12.88 -3.20
CA GLY A 340 -12.56 -11.87 -4.05
C GLY A 340 -13.21 -11.57 -5.41
N LYS A 341 -14.37 -12.18 -5.71
CA LYS A 341 -15.12 -12.05 -6.97
C LYS A 341 -16.63 -11.89 -6.74
N VAL A 342 -17.28 -11.11 -7.59
CA VAL A 342 -18.74 -10.98 -7.63
C VAL A 342 -19.25 -11.60 -8.92
N VAL A 343 -20.08 -12.62 -8.77
CA VAL A 343 -20.63 -13.41 -9.87
C VAL A 343 -22.11 -13.07 -10.05
N ILE A 344 -22.48 -12.61 -11.23
CA ILE A 344 -23.85 -12.27 -11.60
C ILE A 344 -24.32 -13.30 -12.63
N ASN A 345 -25.30 -14.12 -12.26
CA ASN A 345 -25.82 -15.16 -13.13
C ASN A 345 -27.11 -14.68 -13.84
N LEU A 346 -27.01 -14.44 -15.15
CA LEU A 346 -28.11 -14.04 -16.03
C LEU A 346 -28.66 -15.22 -16.85
N TYR A 347 -28.59 -16.45 -16.32
CA TYR A 347 -28.98 -17.74 -16.92
C TYR A 347 -28.09 -18.19 -18.09
N ASP A 348 -28.19 -17.56 -19.24
CA ASP A 348 -27.40 -17.82 -20.46
C ASP A 348 -26.02 -17.14 -20.39
N GLU A 349 -25.86 -16.13 -19.55
CA GLU A 349 -24.60 -15.40 -19.40
C GLU A 349 -24.23 -15.28 -17.92
N GLN A 350 -22.92 -15.29 -17.65
CA GLN A 350 -22.36 -15.06 -16.33
C GLN A 350 -21.34 -13.92 -16.41
N ILE A 351 -21.51 -12.92 -15.55
CA ILE A 351 -20.60 -11.78 -15.43
C ILE A 351 -19.83 -11.94 -14.14
N GLU A 352 -18.51 -11.94 -14.23
CA GLU A 352 -17.61 -12.00 -13.08
C GLU A 352 -16.88 -10.67 -12.94
N ILE A 353 -16.93 -10.09 -11.74
CA ILE A 353 -16.20 -8.88 -11.38
C ILE A 353 -15.19 -9.26 -10.31
N GLU A 354 -13.91 -9.16 -10.63
CA GLU A 354 -12.84 -9.62 -9.76
C GLU A 354 -11.82 -8.52 -9.48
N ARG A 355 -11.12 -8.67 -8.36
CA ARG A 355 -10.04 -7.80 -7.92
C ARG A 355 -8.71 -8.44 -8.33
N VAL A 356 -7.95 -7.80 -9.22
CA VAL A 356 -6.75 -8.40 -9.85
C VAL A 356 -5.55 -7.48 -9.74
N ASP A 357 -4.37 -8.04 -9.50
CA ASP A 357 -3.12 -7.28 -9.47
C ASP A 357 -2.53 -7.12 -10.88
N PRO A 358 -2.36 -5.88 -11.37
CA PRO A 358 -1.91 -5.61 -12.73
C PRO A 358 -0.45 -6.06 -12.96
N THR A 359 0.37 -6.13 -11.91
CA THR A 359 1.74 -6.65 -12.00
C THR A 359 1.76 -8.16 -12.25
N GLU A 360 0.92 -8.93 -11.56
CA GLU A 360 0.78 -10.38 -11.78
C GLU A 360 0.31 -10.68 -13.21
N LEU A 361 -0.54 -9.81 -13.77
CA LEU A 361 -1.01 -9.93 -15.15
C LEU A 361 0.09 -9.69 -16.19
N LEU A 362 1.12 -8.89 -15.88
CA LEU A 362 2.27 -8.69 -16.78
C LEU A 362 3.15 -9.95 -16.81
N GLU A 363 3.34 -10.58 -15.66
CA GLU A 363 4.13 -11.81 -15.53
C GLU A 363 3.43 -13.01 -16.20
N GLN A 364 2.10 -13.05 -16.16
CA GLN A 364 1.31 -14.13 -16.77
C GLN A 364 1.19 -14.06 -18.30
N GLY A 365 1.69 -12.98 -18.94
CA GLY A 365 1.71 -12.89 -20.40
C GLY A 365 0.32 -12.87 -21.06
N GLU A 366 -0.76 -12.59 -20.32
CA GLU A 366 -2.11 -12.45 -20.88
C GLU A 366 -2.07 -11.38 -21.99
N GLN A 367 -2.37 -11.76 -23.24
CA GLN A 367 -2.44 -10.84 -24.37
C GLN A 367 -3.82 -10.14 -24.38
N ASP A 368 -3.88 -8.91 -24.91
CA ASP A 368 -5.12 -8.14 -25.08
C ASP A 368 -6.12 -8.77 -26.09
N GLU A 369 -5.89 -10.01 -26.54
CA GLU A 369 -6.70 -10.69 -27.56
C GLU A 369 -8.13 -11.04 -27.08
N ASP A 370 -8.35 -11.11 -25.77
CA ASP A 370 -9.66 -11.41 -25.17
C ASP A 370 -10.51 -10.14 -24.86
N VAL A 371 -10.08 -8.94 -25.27
CA VAL A 371 -10.79 -7.71 -24.88
C VAL A 371 -12.13 -7.58 -25.60
N SER A 372 -13.23 -7.62 -24.84
CA SER A 372 -14.57 -7.43 -25.37
C SER A 372 -15.05 -6.00 -25.13
N LEU A 373 -15.52 -5.33 -26.18
CA LEU A 373 -16.15 -4.01 -26.09
C LEU A 373 -17.28 -3.99 -25.04
N ARG A 374 -18.04 -5.08 -24.91
CA ARG A 374 -19.13 -5.17 -23.92
C ARG A 374 -18.61 -5.17 -22.49
N ALA A 375 -17.52 -5.89 -22.22
CA ALA A 375 -16.89 -5.92 -20.91
C ALA A 375 -16.28 -4.55 -20.55
N GLU A 376 -15.65 -3.89 -21.52
CA GLU A 376 -15.11 -2.53 -21.36
C GLU A 376 -16.21 -1.48 -21.09
N LEU A 377 -17.36 -1.60 -21.77
CA LEU A 377 -18.52 -0.74 -21.53
C LEU A 377 -19.11 -0.95 -20.13
N ILE A 378 -19.22 -2.20 -19.67
CA ILE A 378 -19.70 -2.50 -18.31
C ILE A 378 -18.72 -1.93 -17.27
N SER A 379 -17.42 -2.14 -17.45
CA SER A 379 -16.40 -1.56 -16.58
C SER A 379 -16.50 -0.03 -16.56
N SER A 380 -16.51 0.62 -17.72
CA SER A 380 -16.63 2.08 -17.84
C SER A 380 -17.93 2.61 -17.20
N ALA A 381 -19.05 1.89 -17.36
CA ALA A 381 -20.32 2.24 -16.74
C ALA A 381 -20.24 2.20 -15.21
N LEU A 382 -19.58 1.19 -14.63
CA LEU A 382 -19.36 1.09 -13.18
C LEU A 382 -18.55 2.29 -12.64
N HIS A 383 -17.47 2.67 -13.34
CA HIS A 383 -16.66 3.84 -12.96
C HIS A 383 -17.46 5.15 -13.01
N VAL A 384 -18.26 5.31 -14.07
CA VAL A 384 -19.11 6.49 -14.26
C VAL A 384 -20.23 6.56 -13.21
N LEU A 385 -20.84 5.42 -12.86
CA LEU A 385 -21.86 5.33 -11.82
C LEU A 385 -21.29 5.66 -10.43
N LEU A 386 -20.07 5.23 -10.13
CA LEU A 386 -19.38 5.61 -8.90
C LEU A 386 -19.11 7.12 -8.83
N CYS A 387 -18.61 7.71 -9.92
CA CYS A 387 -18.44 9.16 -10.03
C CYS A 387 -19.76 9.91 -9.81
N TYR A 388 -20.86 9.41 -10.37
CA TYR A 388 -22.19 9.97 -10.16
C TYR A 388 -22.65 9.84 -8.71
N ALA A 389 -22.38 8.71 -8.06
CA ALA A 389 -22.68 8.49 -6.65
C ALA A 389 -21.93 9.46 -5.74
N HIS A 390 -20.63 9.68 -6.00
CA HIS A 390 -19.82 10.70 -5.31
C HIS A 390 -20.45 12.09 -5.43
N ARG A 391 -20.80 12.50 -6.67
CA ARG A 391 -21.48 13.79 -6.91
C ARG A 391 -22.79 13.91 -6.13
N ARG A 392 -23.60 12.85 -6.08
CA ARG A 392 -24.86 12.84 -5.33
C ARG A 392 -24.63 12.93 -3.82
N ASN A 393 -23.63 12.24 -3.30
CA ASN A 393 -23.24 12.32 -1.88
C ASN A 393 -22.74 13.72 -1.53
N LEU A 394 -21.93 14.33 -2.40
CA LEU A 394 -21.47 15.70 -2.23
C LEU A 394 -22.63 16.70 -2.26
N GLN A 395 -23.56 16.57 -3.20
CA GLN A 395 -24.77 17.40 -3.26
C GLN A 395 -25.59 17.27 -1.97
N ARG A 396 -25.76 16.06 -1.45
CA ARG A 396 -26.44 15.82 -0.18
C ARG A 396 -25.72 16.46 1.00
N ARG A 397 -24.38 16.38 1.07
CA ARG A 397 -23.58 17.04 2.11
C ARG A 397 -23.66 18.57 2.04
N ARG A 398 -23.88 19.13 0.85
CA ARG A 398 -24.10 20.56 0.64
C ARG A 398 -25.52 21.02 0.98
N GLN A 399 -26.49 20.11 1.02
CA GLN A 399 -27.85 20.44 1.44
C GLN A 399 -27.86 20.77 2.93
N ILE A 400 -28.72 21.73 3.30
CA ILE A 400 -28.88 22.15 4.69
C ILE A 400 -29.32 20.91 5.50
N PRO A 401 -28.63 20.57 6.59
CA PRO A 401 -28.99 19.40 7.38
C PRO A 401 -30.43 19.56 7.90
N ALA A 402 -31.17 18.46 7.90
CA ALA A 402 -32.49 18.45 8.51
C ALA A 402 -32.38 18.93 9.98
N PRO A 403 -33.36 19.71 10.48
CA PRO A 403 -33.33 20.20 11.84
C PRO A 403 -33.22 19.02 12.83
N MET A 404 -32.48 19.20 13.93
CA MET A 404 -32.23 18.14 14.92
C MET A 404 -33.52 17.52 15.49
N ASN A 405 -34.64 18.24 15.41
CA ASN A 405 -35.97 17.79 15.85
C ASN A 405 -36.73 16.96 14.80
N SER A 406 -36.13 16.69 13.63
CA SER A 406 -36.72 15.82 12.61
C SER A 406 -36.82 14.39 13.14
N LYS A 407 -38.04 13.86 13.19
CA LYS A 407 -38.29 12.43 13.49
C LYS A 407 -37.79 11.50 12.38
N VAL A 408 -37.48 12.04 11.20
CA VAL A 408 -36.94 11.29 10.07
C VAL A 408 -35.42 11.33 10.16
N LYS A 409 -34.82 10.23 10.62
CA LYS A 409 -33.37 10.02 10.48
C LYS A 409 -33.06 9.84 8.99
N PRO A 410 -32.06 10.54 8.43
CA PRO A 410 -31.65 10.30 7.06
C PRO A 410 -31.15 8.86 6.95
N THR A 411 -31.76 8.06 6.07
CA THR A 411 -31.26 6.73 5.74
C THR A 411 -29.89 6.87 5.07
N PRO A 412 -28.93 5.98 5.39
CA PRO A 412 -27.63 5.99 4.73
C PRO A 412 -27.83 5.87 3.21
N ALA A 413 -27.05 6.62 2.44
CA ALA A 413 -27.09 6.53 0.98
C ALA A 413 -26.68 5.11 0.57
N SER A 414 -27.61 4.28 0.11
CA SER A 414 -27.22 3.09 -0.64
C SER A 414 -26.74 3.55 -2.01
N ILE A 415 -25.47 3.29 -2.32
CA ILE A 415 -24.94 3.43 -3.67
C ILE A 415 -25.53 2.28 -4.52
N TYR A 416 -25.94 2.60 -5.75
CA TYR A 416 -26.46 1.62 -6.71
C TYR A 416 -25.57 1.66 -7.97
N LEU A 417 -24.74 0.64 -8.13
CA LEU A 417 -23.80 0.43 -9.24
C LEU A 417 -24.22 -0.77 -10.10
N LEU A 418 -24.45 -1.92 -9.46
CA LEU A 418 -24.83 -3.18 -10.11
C LEU A 418 -26.29 -3.20 -10.53
N ARG A 419 -27.21 -2.73 -9.67
CA ARG A 419 -28.65 -2.82 -9.93
C ARG A 419 -29.06 -2.19 -11.26
N PRO A 420 -28.59 -0.98 -11.65
CA PRO A 420 -28.93 -0.39 -12.94
C PRO A 420 -28.41 -1.24 -14.11
N ILE A 421 -27.18 -1.76 -14.03
CA ILE A 421 -26.60 -2.59 -15.09
C ILE A 421 -27.38 -3.89 -15.25
N ILE A 422 -27.69 -4.57 -14.14
CA ILE A 422 -28.51 -5.79 -14.16
C ILE A 422 -29.91 -5.48 -14.71
N ALA A 423 -30.51 -4.33 -14.37
CA ALA A 423 -31.81 -3.91 -14.88
C ALA A 423 -31.81 -3.84 -16.41
N HIS A 424 -30.81 -3.16 -16.99
CA HIS A 424 -30.67 -2.98 -18.44
C HIS A 424 -30.37 -4.29 -19.16
N LEU A 425 -29.54 -5.15 -18.58
CA LEU A 425 -29.22 -6.46 -19.16
C LEU A 425 -30.41 -7.41 -19.13
N GLN A 426 -31.15 -7.47 -18.02
CA GLN A 426 -32.36 -8.29 -17.92
C GLN A 426 -33.46 -7.76 -18.84
N HIS A 427 -33.60 -6.43 -18.94
CA HIS A 427 -34.57 -5.79 -19.83
C HIS A 427 -34.33 -6.16 -21.29
N ASP A 428 -33.09 -6.16 -21.76
CA ASP A 428 -32.77 -6.55 -23.14
C ASP A 428 -33.14 -8.02 -23.43
N LYS A 429 -32.96 -8.91 -22.45
CA LYS A 429 -33.42 -10.31 -22.55
C LYS A 429 -34.95 -10.43 -22.57
N VAL A 430 -35.64 -9.63 -21.74
CA VAL A 430 -37.12 -9.57 -21.73
C VAL A 430 -37.64 -9.02 -23.05
N ILE A 431 -37.05 -7.95 -23.58
CA ILE A 431 -37.36 -7.42 -24.92
C ILE A 431 -37.20 -8.52 -25.96
N THR A 432 -36.07 -9.21 -25.99
CA THR A 432 -35.81 -10.24 -27.01
C THR A 432 -36.80 -11.41 -26.93
N ARG A 433 -37.21 -11.81 -25.72
CA ARG A 433 -38.23 -12.86 -25.53
C ARG A 433 -39.62 -12.39 -25.95
N THR A 434 -39.99 -11.18 -25.56
CA THR A 434 -41.30 -10.59 -25.86
C THR A 434 -41.45 -10.29 -27.34
N SER A 435 -40.41 -9.78 -28.00
CA SER A 435 -40.42 -9.53 -29.44
C SER A 435 -40.64 -10.82 -30.22
N ARG A 436 -39.91 -11.90 -29.88
CA ARG A 436 -40.08 -13.22 -30.50
C ARG A 436 -41.50 -13.76 -30.32
N LEU A 437 -42.08 -13.61 -29.13
CA LEU A 437 -43.45 -14.05 -28.86
C LEU A 437 -44.46 -13.24 -29.69
N LEU A 438 -44.37 -11.91 -29.66
CA LEU A 438 -45.26 -11.04 -30.41
C LEU A 438 -45.15 -11.28 -31.92
N ASP A 439 -43.94 -11.51 -32.45
CA ASP A 439 -43.72 -11.87 -33.84
C ASP A 439 -44.41 -13.19 -34.21
N MET A 440 -44.32 -14.22 -33.34
CA MET A 440 -45.03 -15.49 -33.54
C MET A 440 -46.55 -15.33 -33.52
N LEU A 441 -47.09 -14.51 -32.61
CA LEU A 441 -48.54 -14.26 -32.54
C LEU A 441 -49.04 -13.49 -33.75
N VAL A 442 -48.27 -12.50 -34.23
CA VAL A 442 -48.66 -11.66 -35.37
C VAL A 442 -48.56 -12.41 -36.69
N GLN A 443 -47.66 -13.38 -36.84
CA GLN A 443 -47.67 -14.29 -38.00
C GLN A 443 -48.98 -15.06 -38.17
N GLY A 444 -49.79 -15.19 -37.10
CA GLY A 444 -51.12 -15.80 -37.16
C GLY A 444 -52.24 -14.88 -37.68
N TYR A 445 -51.98 -13.57 -37.89
CA TYR A 445 -53.00 -12.58 -38.27
C TYR A 445 -52.45 -11.61 -39.34
N ASP A 446 -52.97 -11.68 -40.57
CA ASP A 446 -52.47 -10.92 -41.73
C ASP A 446 -52.58 -9.38 -41.61
N ASP A 447 -53.40 -8.85 -40.68
CA ASP A 447 -53.68 -7.41 -40.52
C ASP A 447 -52.92 -6.73 -39.36
N ALA A 448 -52.02 -7.44 -38.66
CA ALA A 448 -51.33 -6.91 -37.48
C ALA A 448 -49.89 -6.45 -37.77
N LYS A 449 -49.51 -5.26 -37.29
CA LYS A 449 -48.12 -4.76 -37.33
C LYS A 449 -47.63 -4.38 -35.94
N VAL A 450 -46.42 -4.83 -35.58
CA VAL A 450 -45.74 -4.49 -34.33
C VAL A 450 -44.68 -3.43 -34.59
N GLN A 451 -44.70 -2.34 -33.83
CA GLN A 451 -43.64 -1.35 -33.76
C GLN A 451 -43.05 -1.36 -32.34
N LEU A 452 -41.72 -1.44 -32.24
CA LEU A 452 -40.99 -1.44 -30.98
C LEU A 452 -40.22 -0.13 -30.84
N ASP A 453 -40.61 0.66 -29.85
CA ASP A 453 -39.86 1.82 -29.39
C ASP A 453 -39.03 1.41 -28.16
N ARG A 454 -37.76 1.08 -28.41
CA ARG A 454 -36.81 0.75 -27.34
C ARG A 454 -36.48 2.00 -26.52
N TYR A 455 -36.47 1.85 -25.20
CA TYR A 455 -36.13 2.92 -24.25
C TYR A 455 -37.03 4.16 -24.41
N SER A 456 -38.35 3.98 -24.47
CA SER A 456 -39.35 5.04 -24.73
C SER A 456 -39.47 6.11 -23.62
N ASP A 457 -38.92 5.85 -22.44
CA ASP A 457 -38.68 6.88 -21.41
C ASP A 457 -37.70 7.98 -21.85
N ARG A 458 -36.96 7.73 -22.95
CA ARG A 458 -36.00 8.67 -23.54
C ARG A 458 -36.71 9.72 -24.40
N LYS A 459 -37.54 10.57 -23.78
CA LYS A 459 -37.96 11.81 -24.44
C LYS A 459 -36.85 12.85 -24.29
N ASP A 460 -36.38 13.39 -25.41
CA ASP A 460 -35.21 14.27 -25.54
C ASP A 460 -35.25 15.59 -24.74
N GLY A 461 -36.32 15.86 -23.98
CA GLY A 461 -36.52 17.11 -23.24
C GLY A 461 -36.20 17.09 -21.74
N ASP A 462 -35.96 15.92 -21.12
CA ASP A 462 -35.79 15.86 -19.67
C ASP A 462 -34.37 16.24 -19.23
N THR A 463 -34.29 17.37 -18.51
CA THR A 463 -33.08 18.04 -17.99
C THR A 463 -32.35 17.28 -16.87
N THR A 464 -32.64 15.99 -16.71
CA THR A 464 -31.90 15.15 -15.79
C THR A 464 -30.49 14.93 -16.34
N SER A 465 -29.48 15.18 -15.51
CA SER A 465 -28.06 14.98 -15.82
C SER A 465 -27.87 13.67 -16.59
N TYR A 466 -27.20 13.71 -17.74
CA TYR A 466 -26.96 12.58 -18.65
C TYR A 466 -26.56 11.27 -17.93
N LEU A 467 -25.79 11.37 -16.84
CA LEU A 467 -25.38 10.24 -15.98
C LEU A 467 -26.49 9.63 -15.11
N GLY A 468 -27.45 10.44 -14.67
CA GLY A 468 -28.57 9.99 -13.86
C GLY A 468 -29.56 9.12 -14.62
N ARG A 469 -29.53 9.16 -15.95
CA ARG A 469 -30.42 8.36 -16.83
C ARG A 469 -30.20 6.86 -16.68
N LEU A 470 -28.95 6.42 -16.48
CA LEU A 470 -28.62 5.00 -16.30
C LEU A 470 -29.26 4.42 -15.03
N LEU A 471 -29.47 5.22 -13.99
CA LEU A 471 -30.06 4.78 -12.72
C LEU A 471 -31.57 4.54 -12.80
N TYR A 472 -32.24 5.13 -13.79
CA TYR A 472 -33.63 4.84 -14.02
C TYR A 472 -33.75 3.47 -14.70
N PRO A 473 -34.66 2.62 -14.22
CA PRO A 473 -34.91 1.34 -14.86
C PRO A 473 -35.43 1.61 -16.29
N PRO A 474 -34.98 0.82 -17.27
CA PRO A 474 -35.44 0.99 -18.64
C PRO A 474 -36.92 0.61 -18.79
N LEU A 475 -37.61 1.36 -19.63
CA LEU A 475 -38.95 1.06 -20.11
C LEU A 475 -38.95 1.01 -21.63
N SER A 476 -39.67 0.09 -22.24
CA SER A 476 -39.82 0.04 -23.71
C SER A 476 -41.27 -0.19 -24.08
N THR A 477 -41.73 0.47 -25.12
CA THR A 477 -43.14 0.43 -25.53
C THR A 477 -43.27 -0.31 -26.84
N TYR A 478 -44.10 -1.35 -26.86
CA TYR A 478 -44.58 -1.95 -28.11
C TYR A 478 -45.93 -1.34 -28.47
N THR A 479 -46.09 -0.97 -29.73
CA THR A 479 -47.37 -0.56 -30.30
C THR A 479 -47.78 -1.57 -31.35
N ILE A 480 -48.95 -2.18 -31.17
CA ILE A 480 -49.52 -3.16 -32.10
C ILE A 480 -50.77 -2.53 -32.72
N HIS A 481 -50.76 -2.45 -34.05
CA HIS A 481 -51.90 -1.99 -34.83
C HIS A 481 -52.58 -3.20 -35.47
N ALA A 482 -53.85 -3.44 -35.12
CA ALA A 482 -54.68 -4.50 -35.71
C ALA A 482 -56.08 -3.96 -36.02
N LYS A 483 -56.44 -3.86 -37.31
CA LYS A 483 -57.71 -3.28 -37.79
C LYS A 483 -58.06 -1.94 -37.10
N ASP A 484 -59.04 -1.95 -36.20
CA ASP A 484 -59.54 -0.78 -35.45
C ASP A 484 -58.99 -0.65 -34.02
N VAL A 485 -58.12 -1.58 -33.59
CA VAL A 485 -57.57 -1.64 -32.24
C VAL A 485 -56.08 -1.31 -32.23
N THR A 486 -55.69 -0.39 -31.36
CA THR A 486 -54.29 -0.09 -31.04
C THR A 486 -53.97 -0.61 -29.65
N MET A 487 -52.98 -1.49 -29.53
CA MET A 487 -52.49 -1.99 -28.25
C MET A 487 -51.15 -1.36 -27.94
N THR A 488 -50.98 -0.86 -26.72
CA THR A 488 -49.71 -0.35 -26.20
C THR A 488 -49.28 -1.23 -25.03
N ILE A 489 -48.12 -1.89 -25.16
CA ILE A 489 -47.52 -2.74 -24.13
C ILE A 489 -46.24 -2.05 -23.65
N ASP A 490 -46.25 -1.56 -22.42
CA ASP A 490 -45.06 -0.99 -21.78
C ASP A 490 -44.36 -2.11 -21.01
N THR A 491 -43.14 -2.45 -21.42
CA THR A 491 -42.31 -3.47 -20.78
C THR A 491 -41.31 -2.82 -19.83
N GLY A 492 -41.26 -3.31 -18.60
CA GLY A 492 -40.32 -2.87 -17.57
C GLY A 492 -39.27 -3.94 -17.23
N THR A 493 -38.51 -3.68 -16.16
CA THR A 493 -37.51 -4.62 -15.63
C THR A 493 -38.06 -5.42 -14.43
N PRO A 494 -37.74 -6.72 -14.30
CA PRO A 494 -38.16 -7.53 -13.15
C PRO A 494 -37.53 -7.10 -11.82
N LEU A 495 -36.58 -6.15 -11.83
CA LEU A 495 -35.97 -5.59 -10.62
C LEU A 495 -36.87 -4.59 -9.86
N GLN A 496 -38.04 -4.25 -10.40
CA GLN A 496 -39.06 -3.42 -9.74
C GLN A 496 -40.23 -4.29 -9.26
N SER A 497 -40.16 -4.82 -8.04
CA SER A 497 -41.21 -5.68 -7.48
C SER A 497 -42.58 -5.01 -7.33
N TYR A 498 -42.64 -3.67 -7.34
CA TYR A 498 -43.87 -2.90 -7.18
C TYR A 498 -44.55 -2.53 -8.50
N ASN A 499 -43.89 -2.72 -9.64
CA ASN A 499 -44.45 -2.43 -10.96
C ASN A 499 -44.72 -3.74 -11.72
N PRO A 500 -45.82 -3.82 -12.49
CA PRO A 500 -46.05 -4.94 -13.39
C PRO A 500 -44.94 -4.98 -14.45
N LEU A 501 -44.55 -6.20 -14.86
CA LEU A 501 -43.55 -6.40 -15.90
C LEU A 501 -44.05 -5.89 -17.26
N TYR A 502 -45.35 -6.07 -17.52
CA TYR A 502 -46.06 -5.59 -18.70
C TYR A 502 -47.23 -4.72 -18.26
N ASN A 503 -47.21 -3.43 -18.57
CA ASN A 503 -48.37 -2.58 -18.43
C ASN A 503 -49.04 -2.45 -19.78
N VAL A 504 -50.25 -2.99 -19.91
CA VAL A 504 -50.89 -3.14 -21.21
C VAL A 504 -52.18 -2.36 -21.30
N LYS A 505 -52.37 -1.66 -22.42
CA LYS A 505 -53.59 -0.90 -22.74
C LYS A 505 -54.03 -1.19 -24.16
N ALA A 506 -55.31 -1.45 -24.36
CA ALA A 506 -55.92 -1.55 -25.69
C ALA A 506 -56.95 -0.44 -25.88
N LYS A 507 -56.94 0.18 -27.06
CA LYS A 507 -57.89 1.22 -27.45
C LYS A 507 -58.52 0.91 -28.80
N ARG A 508 -59.81 1.21 -28.96
CA ARG A 508 -60.51 1.22 -30.25
C ARG A 508 -61.01 2.64 -30.51
N GLY A 509 -60.35 3.36 -31.41
CA GLY A 509 -60.54 4.81 -31.54
C GLY A 509 -60.05 5.55 -30.28
N GLU A 510 -60.92 6.33 -29.64
CA GLU A 510 -60.60 7.04 -28.38
C GLU A 510 -60.90 6.20 -27.11
N ASP A 511 -61.71 5.15 -27.22
CA ASP A 511 -62.17 4.37 -26.07
C ASP A 511 -61.17 3.29 -25.65
N THR A 512 -60.84 3.24 -24.36
CA THR A 512 -60.00 2.19 -23.75
C THR A 512 -60.82 0.93 -23.51
N ILE A 513 -60.49 -0.15 -24.22
CA ILE A 513 -61.14 -1.47 -24.08
C ILE A 513 -60.67 -2.15 -22.79
N SER A 514 -59.37 -2.13 -22.54
CA SER A 514 -58.76 -2.78 -21.38
C SER A 514 -57.47 -2.08 -20.97
N SER A 515 -57.20 -2.07 -19.67
CA SER A 515 -55.94 -1.58 -19.07
C SER A 515 -55.60 -2.47 -17.88
N THR A 516 -54.53 -3.25 -17.98
CA THR A 516 -54.13 -4.22 -16.95
C THR A 516 -52.61 -4.33 -16.84
N GLY A 517 -52.12 -4.61 -15.64
CA GLY A 517 -50.71 -4.95 -15.40
C GLY A 517 -50.53 -6.46 -15.30
N LEU A 518 -49.57 -7.00 -16.04
CA LEU A 518 -49.26 -8.43 -16.10
C LEU A 518 -47.82 -8.65 -15.62
N TYR A 519 -47.56 -9.80 -15.00
CA TYR A 519 -46.26 -10.12 -14.40
C TYR A 519 -45.55 -11.25 -15.15
N GLU A 520 -46.30 -12.13 -15.81
CA GLU A 520 -45.75 -13.24 -16.57
C GLU A 520 -45.92 -13.06 -18.07
N LEU A 521 -45.06 -13.75 -18.84
CA LEU A 521 -45.09 -13.71 -20.30
C LEU A 521 -46.31 -14.47 -20.88
N THR A 522 -46.75 -15.52 -20.19
CA THR A 522 -47.93 -16.33 -20.52
C THR A 522 -49.22 -15.52 -20.40
N GLU A 523 -49.34 -14.71 -19.34
CA GLU A 523 -50.47 -13.78 -19.16
C GLU A 523 -50.56 -12.77 -20.31
N LEU A 524 -49.40 -12.30 -20.80
CA LEU A 524 -49.34 -11.40 -21.95
C LEU A 524 -49.83 -12.10 -23.23
N GLU A 525 -49.42 -13.34 -23.46
CA GLU A 525 -49.88 -14.15 -24.60
C GLU A 525 -51.40 -14.35 -24.59
N ASP A 526 -51.95 -14.74 -23.44
CA ASP A 526 -53.39 -14.93 -23.27
C ASP A 526 -54.16 -13.63 -23.50
N TRP A 527 -53.66 -12.53 -22.94
CA TRP A 527 -54.27 -11.20 -23.10
C TRP A 527 -54.25 -10.74 -24.55
N VAL A 528 -53.11 -10.85 -25.24
CA VAL A 528 -52.99 -10.45 -26.66
C VAL A 528 -53.89 -11.33 -27.52
N SER A 529 -53.93 -12.65 -27.26
CA SER A 529 -54.78 -13.58 -27.99
C SER A 529 -56.28 -13.30 -27.76
N TRP A 530 -56.68 -12.90 -26.56
CA TRP A 530 -58.06 -12.55 -26.22
C TRP A 530 -58.53 -11.33 -27.01
N ILE A 531 -57.70 -10.29 -27.08
CA ILE A 531 -58.06 -9.07 -27.81
C ILE A 531 -58.07 -9.31 -29.32
N LEU A 532 -57.09 -10.02 -29.86
CA LEU A 532 -57.05 -10.35 -31.29
C LEU A 532 -58.24 -11.25 -31.69
N LYS A 533 -58.61 -12.23 -30.88
CA LYS A 533 -59.83 -13.04 -31.09
C LYS A 533 -61.11 -12.20 -31.01
N GLY A 534 -61.16 -11.18 -30.16
CA GLY A 534 -62.29 -10.24 -30.07
C GLY A 534 -62.39 -9.23 -31.23
N THR A 535 -61.45 -9.25 -32.18
CA THR A 535 -61.44 -8.40 -33.39
C THR A 535 -61.72 -9.15 -34.69
N ASN A 536 -61.83 -10.48 -34.63
CA ASN A 536 -62.43 -11.31 -35.68
C ASN A 536 -63.92 -11.49 -35.39
#